data_AF-A0A353CD24-F1
#
_entry.id   AF-A0A353CD24-F1
#
_cell.length_a   1.000
_cell.length_b   1.000
_cell.length_c   1.000
_cell.angle_alpha   90.00
_cell.angle_beta   90.00
_cell.angle_gamma   90.00
#
_symmetry.space_group_name_H-M   'P 1'
#
loop_
_entity.id
_entity.type
_entity.pdbx_description
1 polymer ?
#
loop_
_entity_poly.entity_id
_entity_poly.type
_entity_poly.pdbx_seq_one_letter_code
_entity_poly.pdbx_strand_id
1 'polypeptide(L)'
;DPLDGTTNYAHGYPCFCVTIALEHNGEIVSGVTYDPTRDELFAAEKGRGATLNGKPIRVSATAELGNALLVTGFPYDFKVREKFARHLTEFLLASRGVRRDGSAAID
;
A
#
# COMPACT_ATOMS: atom_id res chain seq x y z
N ASP A 1 -9.71 -1.34 -8.77
CA ASP A 1 -9.77 0.13 -8.85
C ASP A 1 -9.10 0.58 -10.14
N PRO A 2 -9.80 1.25 -11.06
CA PRO A 2 -9.19 1.74 -12.30
C PRO A 2 -8.11 2.82 -12.07
N LEU A 3 -8.11 3.52 -10.93
CA LEU A 3 -7.07 4.50 -10.58
C LEU A 3 -7.03 4.75 -9.05
N ASP A 4 -6.23 3.96 -8.34
CA ASP A 4 -5.86 4.28 -6.97
C ASP A 4 -4.74 5.33 -6.95
N GLY A 5 -4.81 6.29 -6.02
CA GLY A 5 -3.94 7.48 -6.05
C GLY A 5 -4.41 8.59 -6.98
N THR A 6 -5.73 8.76 -7.17
CA THR A 6 -6.32 9.80 -8.05
C THR A 6 -5.76 11.22 -7.78
N THR A 7 -5.59 11.61 -6.51
CA THR A 7 -4.98 12.91 -6.16
C THR A 7 -3.54 12.99 -6.65
N ASN A 8 -2.75 11.93 -6.49
CA ASN A 8 -1.37 11.88 -6.96
C ASN A 8 -1.32 12.01 -8.48
N TYR A 9 -2.14 11.26 -9.21
CA TYR A 9 -2.26 11.34 -10.67
C TYR A 9 -2.61 12.76 -11.13
N ALA A 10 -3.64 13.38 -10.54
CA ALA A 10 -4.09 14.72 -10.90
C ALA A 10 -3.02 15.81 -10.67
N HIS A 11 -2.12 15.60 -9.70
CA HIS A 11 -1.04 16.51 -9.38
C HIS A 11 0.32 16.11 -10.00
N GLY A 12 0.38 15.06 -10.82
CA GLY A 12 1.62 14.59 -11.44
C GLY A 12 2.61 13.94 -10.47
N TYR A 13 2.17 13.51 -9.29
CA TYR A 13 3.01 12.79 -8.33
C TYR A 13 3.07 11.29 -8.70
N PRO A 14 4.26 10.70 -8.93
CA PRO A 14 4.42 9.37 -9.53
C PRO A 14 4.23 8.23 -8.50
N CYS A 15 3.03 8.12 -7.95
CA CYS A 15 2.59 7.04 -7.08
C CYS A 15 1.08 6.85 -7.23
N PHE A 16 0.69 6.01 -8.17
CA PHE A 16 -0.70 5.64 -8.46
C PHE A 16 -0.69 4.33 -9.22
N CYS A 17 -1.78 3.57 -9.16
CA CYS A 17 -1.83 2.25 -9.77
C CYS A 17 -3.23 1.88 -10.26
N VAL A 18 -3.29 0.78 -11.01
CA VAL A 18 -4.52 0.06 -11.34
C VAL A 18 -4.56 -1.23 -10.53
N THR A 19 -5.71 -1.55 -9.96
CA THR A 19 -5.92 -2.83 -9.25
C THR A 19 -7.08 -3.62 -9.84
N ILE A 20 -6.90 -4.94 -9.93
CA ILE A 20 -7.94 -5.89 -10.34
C ILE A 20 -7.87 -7.09 -9.39
N ALA A 21 -9.02 -7.50 -8.85
CA ALA A 21 -9.13 -8.72 -8.04
C ALA A 21 -10.24 -9.60 -8.62
N LEU A 22 -10.03 -10.91 -8.57
CA LEU A 22 -11.02 -11.91 -8.93
C LEU A 22 -11.55 -12.54 -7.65
N GLU A 23 -12.85 -12.38 -7.42
CA GLU A 23 -13.59 -13.11 -6.41
C GLU A 23 -14.30 -14.31 -7.04
N HIS A 24 -14.20 -15.48 -6.41
CA HIS A 24 -14.93 -16.67 -6.78
C HIS A 24 -15.54 -17.31 -5.52
N ASN A 25 -16.87 -17.45 -5.50
CA ASN A 25 -17.63 -17.98 -4.36
C ASN A 25 -17.35 -17.26 -3.03
N GLY A 26 -17.28 -15.92 -3.06
CA GLY A 26 -17.05 -15.10 -1.85
C GLY A 26 -15.59 -15.05 -1.39
N GLU A 27 -14.65 -15.59 -2.17
CA GLU A 27 -13.24 -15.59 -1.84
C GLU A 27 -12.38 -14.97 -2.95
N ILE A 28 -11.43 -14.10 -2.57
CA ILE A 28 -10.45 -13.55 -3.50
C ILE A 28 -9.44 -14.64 -3.88
N VAL A 29 -9.45 -15.04 -5.15
CA VAL A 29 -8.60 -16.12 -5.68
C VAL A 29 -7.39 -15.62 -6.45
N SER A 30 -7.44 -14.39 -6.97
CA SER A 30 -6.33 -13.74 -7.66
C SER A 30 -6.43 -12.22 -7.56
N GLY A 31 -5.30 -11.54 -7.59
CA GLY A 31 -5.24 -10.09 -7.60
C GLY A 31 -3.97 -9.56 -8.27
N VAL A 32 -4.10 -8.41 -8.91
CA VAL A 32 -2.98 -7.65 -9.48
C VAL A 32 -3.07 -6.18 -9.09
N THR A 33 -1.90 -5.59 -8.85
CA THR A 33 -1.67 -4.15 -8.73
C THR A 33 -0.58 -3.78 -9.73
N TYR A 34 -0.86 -2.84 -10.63
CA TYR A 34 0.09 -2.36 -11.61
C TYR A 34 0.40 -0.89 -11.40
N ASP A 35 1.65 -0.58 -11.09
CA ASP A 35 2.19 0.79 -11.05
C ASP A 35 2.81 1.13 -12.43
N PRO A 36 2.13 1.95 -13.26
CA PRO A 36 2.64 2.34 -14.57
C PRO A 36 3.81 3.32 -14.51
N THR A 37 4.08 3.95 -13.36
CA THR A 37 5.18 4.91 -13.21
C THR A 37 6.53 4.23 -13.04
N ARG A 38 6.52 2.98 -12.57
CA ARG A 38 7.72 2.15 -12.35
C ARG A 38 7.78 0.91 -13.25
N ASP A 39 6.71 0.64 -14.01
CA ASP A 39 6.50 -0.61 -14.73
C ASP A 39 6.59 -1.84 -13.80
N GLU A 40 5.84 -1.77 -12.69
CA GLU A 40 5.83 -2.78 -11.64
C GLU A 40 4.45 -3.45 -11.55
N LEU A 41 4.40 -4.74 -11.85
CA LEU A 41 3.23 -5.60 -11.70
C LEU A 41 3.39 -6.50 -10.47
N PHE A 42 2.64 -6.19 -9.43
CA PHE A 42 2.43 -7.06 -8.29
C PHE A 42 1.28 -8.02 -8.61
N ALA A 43 1.50 -9.32 -8.48
CA ALA A 43 0.49 -10.33 -8.78
C ALA A 43 0.49 -11.43 -7.73
N ALA A 44 -0.69 -11.90 -7.35
CA ALA A 44 -0.86 -13.01 -6.43
C ALA A 44 -2.02 -13.92 -6.84
N GLU A 45 -1.86 -15.20 -6.54
CA GLU A 45 -2.91 -16.21 -6.66
C GLU A 45 -2.99 -17.02 -5.37
N LYS A 46 -4.20 -17.39 -4.96
CA LYS A 46 -4.43 -18.14 -3.72
C LYS A 46 -3.61 -19.44 -3.72
N GLY A 47 -2.80 -19.62 -2.69
CA GLY A 47 -1.94 -20.79 -2.51
C GLY A 47 -0.64 -20.79 -3.33
N ARG A 48 -0.37 -19.76 -4.14
CA ARG A 48 0.83 -19.70 -5.01
C ARG A 48 1.84 -18.62 -4.61
N GLY A 49 1.50 -17.79 -3.63
CA GLY A 49 2.33 -16.67 -3.19
C GLY A 49 2.13 -15.42 -4.04
N ALA A 50 3.05 -14.46 -3.91
CA ALA A 50 3.04 -13.19 -4.60
C ALA A 50 4.33 -12.97 -5.40
N THR A 51 4.22 -12.20 -6.48
CA THR A 51 5.33 -11.85 -7.38
C THR A 51 5.34 -10.36 -7.68
N LEU A 52 6.54 -9.84 -7.98
CA LEU A 52 6.78 -8.53 -8.59
C LEU A 52 7.46 -8.78 -9.93
N ASN A 53 6.83 -8.38 -11.04
CA ASN A 53 7.34 -8.61 -12.39
C ASN A 53 7.73 -10.09 -12.63
N GLY A 54 6.88 -11.00 -12.16
CA GLY A 54 7.06 -12.46 -12.26
C GLY A 54 8.10 -13.06 -11.31
N LYS A 55 8.82 -12.25 -10.53
CA LYS A 55 9.78 -12.73 -9.53
C LYS A 55 9.09 -12.87 -8.16
N PRO A 56 9.25 -14.00 -7.43
CA PRO A 56 8.67 -14.16 -6.11
C PRO A 56 9.12 -13.07 -5.13
N ILE A 57 8.18 -12.58 -4.33
CA ILE A 57 8.43 -11.59 -3.27
C ILE A 57 8.01 -12.13 -1.91
N ARG A 58 8.55 -11.52 -0.86
CA ARG A 58 8.24 -11.82 0.54
C ARG A 58 8.16 -10.52 1.33
N VAL A 59 7.42 -10.56 2.43
CA VAL A 59 7.38 -9.45 3.39
C VAL A 59 8.75 -9.20 4.03
N SER A 60 8.91 -8.02 4.64
CA SER A 60 10.12 -7.69 5.41
C SER A 60 10.36 -8.70 6.54
N ALA A 61 11.63 -8.99 6.82
CA ALA A 61 12.07 -9.78 7.98
C ALA A 61 12.33 -8.93 9.23
N THR A 62 12.05 -7.62 9.18
CA THR A 62 12.26 -6.71 10.32
C THR A 62 11.38 -7.10 11.49
N ALA A 63 11.99 -7.59 12.57
CA ALA A 63 11.29 -8.05 13.76
C ALA A 63 10.99 -6.92 14.77
N GLU A 64 11.76 -5.84 14.75
CA GLU A 64 11.68 -4.76 15.74
C GLU A 64 11.12 -3.48 15.12
N LEU A 65 10.11 -2.89 15.78
CA LEU A 65 9.43 -1.69 15.29
C LEU A 65 10.38 -0.51 15.05
N GLY A 66 11.37 -0.31 15.93
CA GLY A 66 12.37 0.77 15.81
C GLY A 66 13.22 0.69 14.54
N ASN A 67 13.28 -0.47 13.91
CA ASN A 67 13.99 -0.70 12.64
C ASN A 67 13.05 -0.70 11.42
N ALA A 68 11.73 -0.64 11.62
CA ALA A 68 10.74 -0.71 10.55
C ALA A 68 10.48 0.67 9.93
N LEU A 69 10.22 0.68 8.62
CA LEU A 69 9.54 1.78 7.94
C LEU A 69 8.06 1.44 7.88
N LEU A 70 7.22 2.34 8.37
CA LEU A 70 5.76 2.18 8.35
C LEU A 70 5.18 2.99 7.19
N VAL A 71 4.02 2.57 6.69
CA VAL A 71 3.23 3.32 5.72
C VAL A 71 1.82 3.54 6.27
N THR A 72 1.22 4.69 5.99
CA THR A 72 -0.14 5.00 6.45
C THR A 72 -0.85 6.01 5.55
N GLY A 73 -2.19 5.99 5.61
CA GLY A 73 -3.07 6.97 4.98
C GLY A 73 -3.68 7.92 6.00
N PHE A 74 -4.04 9.13 5.55
CA PHE A 74 -4.76 10.09 6.39
C PHE A 74 -6.26 9.82 6.32
N PRO A 75 -6.98 9.90 7.45
CA PRO A 75 -8.42 9.71 7.45
C PRO A 75 -9.10 10.82 6.64
N TYR A 76 -10.11 10.43 5.86
CA TYR A 76 -10.97 11.36 5.11
C TYR A 76 -11.81 12.22 6.04
N ASP A 77 -12.28 11.66 7.17
CA ASP A 77 -13.02 12.40 8.18
C ASP A 77 -12.08 13.27 9.02
N PHE A 78 -12.31 14.59 8.96
CA PHE A 78 -11.54 15.57 9.71
C PHE A 78 -11.77 15.44 11.22
N LYS A 79 -12.91 14.92 11.67
CA LYS A 79 -13.26 14.79 13.09
C LYS A 79 -12.35 13.82 13.85
N VAL A 80 -11.72 12.88 13.16
CA VAL A 80 -10.81 11.90 13.77
C VAL A 80 -9.33 12.30 13.64
N ARG A 81 -9.02 13.44 13.01
CA ARG A 81 -7.64 13.86 12.73
C ARG A 81 -6.80 14.11 13.97
N GLU A 82 -7.39 14.60 15.07
CA GLU A 82 -6.66 14.80 16.31
C GLU A 82 -6.14 13.47 16.88
N LYS A 83 -7.03 12.46 16.96
CA LYS A 83 -6.65 11.11 17.38
C LYS A 83 -5.61 10.49 16.44
N PHE A 84 -5.79 10.67 15.13
CA PHE A 84 -4.83 10.21 14.14
C PHE A 84 -3.46 10.89 14.29
N ALA A 85 -3.41 12.21 14.50
CA ALA A 85 -2.16 12.96 14.68
C ALA A 85 -1.39 12.47 15.92
N ARG A 86 -2.10 12.09 16.99
CA ARG A 86 -1.48 11.46 18.15
C ARG A 86 -0.85 10.10 17.78
N HIS A 87 -1.60 9.21 17.11
CA HIS A 87 -1.04 7.91 16.69
C HIS A 87 0.13 8.07 15.70
N LEU A 88 0.05 9.05 14.79
CA LEU A 88 1.15 9.34 13.87
C LEU A 88 2.41 9.75 14.64
N THR A 89 2.27 10.57 15.68
CA THR A 89 3.38 10.92 16.58
C THR A 89 3.96 9.68 17.26
N GLU A 90 3.09 8.81 17.81
CA GLU A 90 3.52 7.56 18.44
C GLU A 90 4.29 6.65 17.47
N PHE A 91 3.82 6.50 16.23
CA PHE A 91 4.50 5.73 15.19
C PHE A 91 5.83 6.34 14.74
N LEU A 92 5.90 7.67 14.63
CA LEU A 92 7.14 8.37 14.29
C LEU A 92 8.21 8.20 15.37
N LEU A 93 7.82 8.20 16.64
CA LEU A 93 8.76 8.04 17.76
C LEU A 93 9.19 6.59 17.97
N ALA A 94 8.35 5.61 17.59
CA ALA A 94 8.60 4.19 17.84
C ALA A 94 9.25 3.46 16.65
N SER A 95 9.29 4.06 15.45
CA SER A 95 9.79 3.41 14.22
C SER A 95 10.93 4.18 13.57
N ARG A 96 11.56 3.58 12.55
CA ARG A 96 12.61 4.24 11.75
C ARG A 96 12.07 5.44 10.96
N GLY A 97 10.77 5.42 10.65
CA GLY A 97 10.08 6.48 9.93
C GLY A 97 8.75 6.01 9.38
N VAL A 98 7.94 6.99 8.97
CA VAL A 98 6.61 6.77 8.39
C VAL A 98 6.59 7.33 6.97
N ARG A 99 5.93 6.63 6.04
CA ARG A 99 5.63 7.04 4.67
C ARG A 99 4.13 7.31 4.52
N ARG A 100 3.80 8.17 3.57
CA ARG A 100 2.44 8.54 3.19
C ARG A 100 2.48 8.75 1.68
N ASP A 101 2.38 7.67 0.94
CA ASP A 101 2.62 7.71 -0.49
C ASP A 101 1.34 8.06 -1.26
N GLY A 102 0.16 7.81 -0.67
CA GLY A 102 -1.12 8.33 -1.18
C GLY A 102 -1.82 7.45 -2.21
N SER A 103 -1.33 6.22 -2.38
CA SER A 103 -1.96 5.13 -3.13
C SER A 103 -2.05 3.94 -2.19
N ALA A 104 -3.25 3.65 -1.69
CA ALA A 104 -3.45 2.61 -0.68
C ALA A 104 -3.16 1.19 -1.20
N ALA A 105 -3.16 0.99 -2.52
CA ALA A 105 -2.83 -0.29 -3.14
C ALA A 105 -1.34 -0.47 -3.44
N ILE A 106 -0.56 0.61 -3.50
CA ILE A 106 0.91 0.56 -3.58
C ILE A 106 1.52 0.36 -2.19
N ASP A 107 0.91 0.97 -1.16
CA ASP A 107 1.27 0.82 0.26
C ASP A 107 1.28 -0.66 0.72
#